data_AF-A0A7S2NT22-F1
#
_entry.id   AF-A0A7S2NT22-F1
#
_cell.length_a   1.000
_cell.length_b   1.000
_cell.length_c   1.000
_cell.angle_alpha   90.00
_cell.angle_beta   90.00
_cell.angle_gamma   90.00
#
_symmetry.space_group_name_H-M   'P 1'
#
loop_
_entity.id
_entity.type
_entity.pdbx_description
1 polymer ?
#
loop_
_entity_poly.entity_id
_entity_poly.type
_entity_poly.pdbx_seq_one_letter_code
_entity_poly.pdbx_strand_id
1 'polypeptide(L)'
;HDRRRQFGKELKKAQAERDILLLGGSPVKRMEKQTISKLPSISSPTAAPILVVVPASVRKNWQKEFETWGHFGVTVYGASKDDRDSLVEQCQSGFSEIMLIGNKMFSQQADFAKIKTVPWKLIIVD
;
A
#
# COMPACT_ATOMS: atom_id res chain seq x y z
N HIS A 1 -7.11 -24.62 9.69
CA HIS A 1 -8.00 -24.11 10.75
C HIS A 1 -7.38 -24.22 12.16
N ASP A 2 -6.49 -25.21 12.41
CA ASP A 2 -5.90 -25.45 13.74
C ASP A 2 -4.87 -24.43 14.23
N ARG A 3 -4.03 -23.88 13.34
CA ARG A 3 -2.97 -22.92 13.74
C ARG A 3 -3.53 -21.66 14.42
N ARG A 4 -4.69 -21.15 13.99
CA ARG A 4 -5.35 -19.98 14.63
C ARG A 4 -5.90 -20.31 16.02
N ARG A 5 -6.42 -21.53 16.21
CA ARG A 5 -6.92 -22.00 17.52
C ARG A 5 -5.78 -22.22 18.51
N GLN A 6 -4.66 -22.76 18.04
CA GLN A 6 -3.47 -22.98 18.85
C GLN A 6 -2.85 -21.65 19.31
N PHE A 7 -2.70 -20.70 18.38
CA PHE A 7 -2.20 -19.36 18.68
C PHE A 7 -3.08 -18.60 19.68
N GLY A 8 -4.41 -18.73 19.57
CA GLY A 8 -5.34 -18.13 20.53
C GLY A 8 -5.25 -18.71 21.94
N LYS A 9 -4.91 -20.01 22.08
CA LYS A 9 -4.69 -20.63 23.39
C LYS A 9 -3.38 -20.18 24.04
N GLU A 10 -2.32 -20.04 23.24
CA GLU A 10 -1.02 -19.57 23.71
C GLU A 10 -1.08 -18.11 24.19
N LEU A 11 -1.78 -17.24 23.46
CA LEU A 11 -2.00 -15.84 23.85
C LEU A 11 -2.74 -15.72 25.19
N LYS A 12 -3.80 -16.50 25.40
CA LYS A 12 -4.56 -16.48 26.66
C LYS A 12 -3.71 -16.95 27.84
N LYS A 13 -2.86 -17.96 27.63
CA LYS A 13 -1.95 -18.46 28.66
C LYS A 13 -0.88 -17.43 29.02
N ALA A 14 -0.25 -16.81 28.02
CA ALA A 14 0.75 -15.76 28.22
C ALA A 14 0.16 -14.52 28.93
N GLN A 15 -1.10 -14.18 28.63
CA GLN A 15 -1.82 -13.10 29.30
C GLN A 15 -2.06 -13.43 30.79
N ALA A 16 -2.56 -14.64 31.09
CA ALA A 16 -2.80 -15.08 32.47
C ALA A 16 -1.52 -15.13 33.31
N GLU A 17 -0.40 -15.61 32.74
CA GLU A 17 0.89 -15.61 33.41
C GLU A 17 1.40 -14.19 33.71
N ARG A 18 1.17 -13.23 32.79
CA ARG A 18 1.50 -11.82 33.00
C ARG A 18 0.66 -11.20 34.12
N ASP A 19 -0.63 -11.50 34.16
CA ASP A 19 -1.54 -10.95 35.18
C ASP A 19 -1.20 -11.49 36.58
N ILE A 20 -0.81 -12.76 36.70
CA ILE A 20 -0.32 -13.36 37.95
C ILE A 20 0.96 -12.67 38.44
N LEU A 21 1.92 -12.40 37.54
CA LEU A 21 3.16 -11.69 37.87
C LEU A 21 2.92 -10.27 38.36
N LEU A 22 1.96 -9.55 37.75
CA LEU A 22 1.57 -8.20 38.16
C LEU A 22 0.91 -8.18 39.54
N LEU A 23 0.03 -9.16 39.83
CA LEU A 23 -0.62 -9.28 41.13
C LEU A 23 0.36 -9.67 42.25
N GLY A 24 1.41 -10.42 41.93
CA GLY A 24 2.47 -10.83 42.87
C GLY A 24 3.53 -9.76 43.15
N GLY A 25 3.37 -8.53 42.64
CA GLY A 25 4.32 -7.42 42.86
C GLY A 25 5.71 -7.65 42.25
N SER A 26 5.86 -8.69 41.42
CA SER A 26 7.12 -9.00 40.77
C SER A 26 7.30 -8.11 39.54
N PRO A 27 8.45 -7.45 39.36
CA PRO A 27 8.68 -6.62 38.18
C PRO A 27 8.61 -7.50 36.93
N VAL A 28 7.59 -7.25 36.09
CA VAL A 28 7.51 -7.87 34.76
C VAL A 28 8.77 -7.45 34.01
N LYS A 29 9.67 -8.42 33.75
CA LYS A 29 10.88 -8.18 32.95
C LYS A 29 10.44 -7.52 31.64
N ARG A 30 10.81 -6.24 31.47
CA ARG A 30 10.59 -5.50 30.23
C ARG A 30 11.21 -6.34 29.13
N MET A 31 10.38 -6.87 28.21
CA MET A 31 10.87 -7.72 27.14
C MET A 31 12.04 -7.03 26.47
N GLU A 32 13.23 -7.62 26.61
CA GLU A 32 14.43 -7.15 25.94
C GLU A 32 14.17 -7.14 24.44
N LYS A 33 14.79 -6.17 23.77
CA LYS A 33 14.65 -5.81 22.34
C LYS A 33 14.80 -6.98 21.36
N GLN A 34 15.15 -8.18 21.83
CA GLN A 34 15.31 -9.39 21.05
C GLN A 34 14.00 -9.97 20.48
N THR A 35 12.81 -9.61 20.99
CA THR A 35 11.54 -10.15 20.43
C THR A 35 11.06 -9.42 19.17
N ILE A 36 11.57 -8.20 18.91
CA ILE A 36 11.22 -7.43 17.70
C ILE A 36 11.80 -8.08 16.44
N SER A 37 12.86 -8.90 16.55
CA SER A 37 13.51 -9.55 15.41
C SER A 37 12.70 -10.70 14.77
N LYS A 38 11.59 -11.12 15.39
CA LYS A 38 10.73 -12.20 14.88
C LYS A 38 9.37 -11.75 14.35
N LEU A 39 9.08 -10.45 14.37
CA LEU A 39 7.99 -9.96 13.53
C LEU A 39 8.41 -10.14 12.08
N PRO A 40 7.54 -10.64 11.18
CA PRO A 40 7.84 -10.55 9.76
C PRO A 40 8.20 -9.09 9.52
N SER A 41 9.41 -8.84 9.00
CA SER A 41 9.75 -7.51 8.53
C SER A 41 8.58 -7.13 7.62
N ILE A 42 7.87 -6.06 7.97
CA ILE A 42 6.97 -5.44 7.02
C ILE A 42 7.94 -4.89 5.98
N SER A 43 8.35 -5.73 5.03
CA SER A 43 9.03 -5.30 3.83
C SER A 43 7.95 -4.53 3.08
N SER A 44 7.85 -3.24 3.37
CA SER A 44 7.10 -2.34 2.53
C SER A 44 7.61 -2.55 1.11
N PRO A 45 6.74 -2.85 0.14
CA PRO A 45 7.19 -3.01 -1.24
C PRO A 45 7.96 -1.75 -1.64
N THR A 46 9.05 -1.95 -2.38
CA THR A 46 9.98 -0.88 -2.81
C THR A 46 9.24 0.26 -3.51
N ALA A 47 8.13 -0.07 -4.19
CA ALA A 47 7.17 0.87 -4.74
C ALA A 47 5.79 0.66 -4.12
N ALA A 48 5.12 1.76 -3.80
CA ALA A 48 3.77 1.75 -3.23
C ALA A 48 2.85 2.68 -4.03
N PRO A 49 2.63 2.41 -5.33
CA PRO A 49 2.01 3.36 -6.24
C PRO A 49 0.51 3.53 -5.93
N ILE A 50 0.00 4.72 -6.24
CA ILE A 50 -1.39 5.15 -6.07
C ILE A 50 -2.01 5.32 -7.46
N LEU A 51 -3.20 4.74 -7.66
CA LEU A 51 -3.99 4.94 -8.86
C LEU A 51 -5.09 5.96 -8.60
N VAL A 52 -5.23 6.94 -9.49
CA VAL A 52 -6.31 7.93 -9.45
C VAL A 52 -7.08 7.86 -10.77
N VAL A 53 -8.34 7.45 -10.70
CA VAL A 53 -9.25 7.36 -11.85
C VAL A 53 -10.15 8.58 -11.83
N VAL A 54 -10.12 9.39 -12.90
CA VAL A 54 -10.86 10.65 -12.96
C VAL A 54 -11.61 10.82 -14.28
N PRO A 55 -12.72 11.56 -14.30
CA PRO A 55 -13.35 11.99 -15.54
C PRO A 55 -12.39 12.86 -16.37
N ALA A 56 -12.49 12.76 -17.70
CA ALA A 56 -11.62 13.52 -18.60
C ALA A 56 -11.73 15.05 -18.42
N SER A 57 -12.89 15.54 -17.99
CA SER A 57 -13.16 16.96 -17.76
C SER A 57 -12.35 17.55 -16.60
N VAL A 58 -12.07 16.77 -15.56
CA VAL A 58 -11.40 17.24 -14.33
C VAL A 58 -9.93 16.83 -14.26
N ARG A 59 -9.44 16.02 -15.21
CA ARG A 59 -8.05 15.53 -15.23
C ARG A 59 -7.01 16.66 -15.17
N LYS A 60 -7.21 17.75 -15.92
CA LYS A 60 -6.30 18.90 -15.91
C LYS A 60 -6.30 19.61 -14.55
N ASN A 61 -7.44 19.62 -13.87
CA ASN A 61 -7.53 20.18 -12.52
C ASN A 61 -6.67 19.34 -11.56
N TRP A 62 -6.87 18.02 -11.55
CA TRP A 62 -6.07 17.10 -10.74
C TRP A 62 -4.55 17.23 -10.98
N GLN A 63 -4.11 17.35 -12.23
CA GLN A 63 -2.68 17.60 -12.54
C GLN A 63 -2.17 18.89 -11.89
N LYS A 64 -2.93 19.98 -12.05
CA LYS A 64 -2.59 21.27 -11.45
C LYS A 64 -2.56 21.21 -9.92
N GLU A 65 -3.51 20.51 -9.29
CA GLU A 65 -3.52 20.35 -7.84
C GLU A 65 -2.27 19.57 -7.36
N PHE A 66 -1.89 18.49 -8.05
CA PHE A 66 -0.67 17.75 -7.70
C PHE A 66 0.58 18.61 -7.84
N GLU A 67 0.69 19.43 -8.88
CA GLU A 67 1.79 20.39 -9.07
C GLU A 67 1.79 21.52 -8.02
N THR A 68 0.61 21.95 -7.57
CA THR A 68 0.46 23.08 -6.65
C THR A 68 0.78 22.67 -5.21
N TRP A 69 0.33 21.49 -4.78
CA TRP A 69 0.35 21.09 -3.37
C TRP A 69 1.51 20.17 -3.01
N GLY A 70 2.33 19.70 -3.96
CA GLY A 70 3.48 18.86 -3.63
C GLY A 70 4.39 18.49 -4.80
N HIS A 71 5.42 17.74 -4.46
CA HIS A 71 6.39 17.20 -5.42
C HIS A 71 6.18 15.69 -5.56
N PHE A 72 5.08 15.31 -6.21
CA PHE A 72 4.76 13.92 -6.47
C PHE A 72 5.31 13.46 -7.83
N GLY A 73 5.77 12.22 -7.90
CA GLY A 73 6.07 11.57 -9.18
C GLY A 73 4.79 11.19 -9.92
N VAL A 74 4.14 12.14 -10.60
CA VAL A 74 2.86 11.90 -11.28
C VAL A 74 3.05 11.52 -12.74
N THR A 75 2.48 10.39 -13.15
CA THR A 75 2.36 9.99 -14.57
C THR A 75 0.91 10.04 -15.01
N VAL A 76 0.68 10.52 -16.23
CA VAL A 76 -0.68 10.62 -16.79
C VAL A 76 -0.84 9.59 -17.89
N TYR A 77 -1.61 8.55 -17.60
CA TYR A 77 -1.83 7.45 -18.52
C TYR A 77 -2.64 7.92 -19.74
N GLY A 78 -2.04 7.79 -20.93
CA GLY A 78 -2.67 8.15 -22.21
C GLY A 78 -2.70 9.65 -22.51
N ALA A 79 -1.84 10.47 -21.87
CA ALA A 79 -1.70 11.89 -22.20
C ALA A 79 -1.04 12.17 -23.56
N SER A 80 -0.20 11.24 -24.04
CA SER A 80 0.58 11.34 -25.28
C SER A 80 0.65 9.97 -25.97
N LYS A 81 1.38 9.88 -27.10
CA LYS A 81 1.77 8.60 -27.72
C LYS A 81 2.88 7.86 -26.95
N ASP A 82 3.16 8.25 -25.71
CA ASP A 82 4.13 7.54 -24.88
C ASP A 82 3.75 6.07 -24.76
N ASP A 83 4.78 5.24 -24.66
CA ASP A 83 4.60 3.82 -24.50
C ASP A 83 3.91 3.57 -23.15
N ARG A 84 2.65 3.12 -23.20
CA ARG A 84 1.85 2.82 -22.02
C ARG A 84 2.52 1.77 -21.15
N ASP A 85 3.33 0.89 -21.74
CA ASP A 85 4.08 -0.12 -21.02
C ASP A 85 5.20 0.51 -20.18
N SER A 86 5.88 1.54 -20.72
CA SER A 86 6.89 2.29 -19.95
C SER A 86 6.31 3.01 -18.73
N LEU A 87 5.07 3.52 -18.81
CA LEU A 87 4.41 4.17 -17.67
C LEU A 87 4.06 3.15 -16.57
N VAL A 88 3.66 1.95 -16.96
CA VAL A 88 3.39 0.85 -16.03
C VAL A 88 4.68 0.41 -15.34
N GLU A 89 5.79 0.29 -16.09
CA GLU A 89 7.12 -0.03 -15.54
C GLU A 89 7.61 1.05 -14.57
N GLN A 90 7.37 2.33 -14.85
CA GLN A 90 7.70 3.44 -13.95
C GLN A 90 6.96 3.34 -12.60
N CYS A 91 5.69 2.94 -12.61
CA CYS A 91 4.94 2.70 -11.37
C CYS A 91 5.42 1.45 -10.61
N GLN A 92 5.80 0.38 -11.33
CA GLN A 92 6.32 -0.85 -10.70
C GLN A 92 7.71 -0.65 -10.09
N SER A 93 8.57 0.14 -10.74
CA SER A 93 9.92 0.49 -10.26
C SER A 93 9.92 1.54 -9.14
N GLY A 94 8.81 2.24 -8.93
CA GLY A 94 8.68 3.31 -7.93
C GLY A 94 9.16 4.68 -8.41
N PHE A 95 9.48 4.83 -9.70
CA PHE A 95 9.80 6.12 -10.29
C PHE A 95 8.59 7.07 -10.33
N SER A 96 7.39 6.51 -10.53
CA SER A 96 6.14 7.25 -10.40
C SER A 96 5.33 6.74 -9.21
N GLU A 97 5.01 7.66 -8.31
CA GLU A 97 4.22 7.42 -7.11
C GLU A 97 2.72 7.41 -7.41
N ILE A 98 2.27 8.23 -8.36
CA ILE A 98 0.86 8.43 -8.67
C ILE A 98 0.64 8.26 -10.17
N MET A 99 -0.26 7.35 -10.55
CA MET A 99 -0.77 7.25 -11.91
C MET A 99 -2.17 7.86 -11.99
N LEU A 100 -2.34 8.84 -12.87
CA LEU A 100 -3.62 9.46 -13.18
C LEU A 100 -4.17 8.90 -14.49
N ILE A 101 -5.39 8.35 -14.47
CA ILE A 101 -6.03 7.77 -15.67
C ILE A 101 -7.45 8.31 -15.88
N GLY A 102 -7.84 8.47 -17.14
CA GLY A 102 -9.23 8.77 -17.51
C GLY A 102 -10.15 7.56 -17.36
N ASN A 103 -11.36 7.76 -16.83
CA ASN A 103 -12.39 6.73 -16.70
C ASN A 103 -12.63 5.90 -18.00
N LYS A 104 -12.69 6.55 -19.17
CA LYS A 104 -12.87 5.86 -20.46
C LYS A 104 -11.73 4.89 -20.79
N MET A 105 -10.49 5.23 -20.45
CA MET A 105 -9.34 4.35 -20.68
C MET A 105 -9.29 3.23 -19.66
N PHE A 106 -9.59 3.54 -18.39
CA PHE A 106 -9.65 2.52 -17.34
C PHE A 106 -10.66 1.41 -17.65
N SER A 107 -11.79 1.75 -18.29
CA SER A 107 -12.79 0.76 -18.70
C SER A 107 -12.40 -0.06 -19.95
N GLN A 108 -11.35 0.30 -20.68
CA GLN A 108 -10.91 -0.47 -21.84
C GLN A 108 -10.16 -1.73 -21.38
N GLN A 109 -10.60 -2.89 -21.88
CA GLN A 109 -10.06 -4.18 -21.45
C GLN A 109 -8.54 -4.30 -21.66
N ALA A 110 -8.01 -3.77 -22.77
CA ALA A 110 -6.58 -3.80 -23.06
C ALA A 110 -5.75 -2.98 -22.05
N ASP A 111 -6.23 -1.79 -21.69
CA ASP A 111 -5.54 -0.91 -20.74
C ASP A 111 -5.69 -1.44 -19.30
N PHE A 112 -6.89 -1.88 -18.93
CA PHE A 112 -7.14 -2.50 -17.62
C PHE A 112 -6.25 -3.73 -17.38
N ALA A 113 -6.01 -4.54 -18.42
CA ALA A 113 -5.13 -5.69 -18.34
C ALA A 113 -3.67 -5.34 -18.03
N LYS A 114 -3.21 -4.14 -18.40
CA LYS A 114 -1.88 -3.62 -18.06
C LYS A 114 -1.88 -3.03 -16.65
N ILE A 115 -2.86 -2.19 -16.34
CA ILE A 115 -2.97 -1.48 -15.05
C ILE A 115 -3.10 -2.44 -13.87
N LYS A 116 -3.83 -3.54 -14.03
CA LYS A 116 -3.99 -4.56 -12.97
C LYS A 116 -2.68 -5.25 -12.56
N THR A 117 -1.61 -5.15 -13.37
CA THR A 117 -0.31 -5.78 -13.07
C THR A 117 0.46 -5.03 -12.00
N VAL A 118 0.14 -3.75 -11.81
CA VAL A 118 0.77 -2.92 -10.78
C VAL A 118 0.13 -3.23 -9.42
N PRO A 119 0.92 -3.50 -8.37
CA PRO A 119 0.41 -3.76 -7.02
C PRO A 119 0.02 -2.44 -6.32
N TRP A 120 -1.11 -1.86 -6.73
CA TRP A 120 -1.61 -0.59 -6.19
C TRP A 120 -1.82 -0.65 -4.68
N LYS A 121 -1.29 0.34 -3.96
CA LYS A 121 -1.51 0.47 -2.50
C LYS A 121 -2.83 1.16 -2.19
N LEU A 122 -3.24 2.09 -3.05
CA LEU A 122 -4.45 2.87 -2.91
C LEU A 122 -5.02 3.15 -4.31
N ILE A 123 -6.34 3.08 -4.42
CA ILE A 123 -7.08 3.46 -5.61
C ILE A 123 -8.09 4.53 -5.19
N ILE A 124 -8.05 5.68 -5.87
CA ILE A 124 -8.99 6.79 -5.71
C ILE A 124 -9.81 6.87 -6.99
N VAL A 125 -11.12 6.96 -6.85
CA VAL A 125 -12.05 7.14 -7.97
C VAL A 125 -12.86 8.40 -7.72
N ASP A 126 -12.80 9.31 -8.70
CA ASP A 126 -13.58 10.54 -8.81
C ASP A 126 -14.72 10.37 -9.82
#